data_AF-A0A8T7H137-F1
#
_entry.id   AF-A0A8T7H137-F1
#
_cell.length_a   1.000
_cell.length_b   1.000
_cell.length_c   1.000
_cell.angle_alpha   90.00
_cell.angle_beta   90.00
_cell.angle_gamma   90.00
#
_symmetry.space_group_name_H-M   'P 1'
#
loop_
_entity.id
_entity.type
_entity.pdbx_description
1 polymer ?
#
loop_
_entity_poly.entity_id
_entity_poly.type
_entity_poly.pdbx_seq_one_letter_code
_entity_poly.pdbx_strand_id
1 'polypeptide(L)'
;MIELDDDIADIEEKRENIIKSKRKSRPEVLEAKVYQLNSAFVNYPVFITISYIKEEDGSLRPFEIFINSKDLAKSAEYTVLSRLISEIFRRSEDPTFIIEELRSIHDPNGGAFKDGRYIASLYGEIADILETFFYEIGLVKNKPKPAQKVLFAFAAPNNGKKVQGGNGDAHLKICPACNQRTLKVENGCTTCINPDCGYSKCE
;
A
#
# COMPACT_ATOMS: atom_id res chain seq x y z
N MET A 1 9.22 -49.12 13.31
CA MET A 1 9.93 -47.83 13.29
C MET A 1 10.48 -47.49 11.90
N ILE A 2 10.29 -48.33 10.87
CA ILE A 2 10.74 -48.07 9.49
C ILE A 2 9.57 -47.65 8.59
N GLU A 3 8.35 -48.17 8.81
CA GLU A 3 7.16 -47.85 7.99
C GLU A 3 6.67 -46.39 8.09
N LEU A 4 6.95 -45.68 9.19
CA LEU A 4 6.54 -44.28 9.36
C LEU A 4 7.40 -43.31 8.52
N ASP A 5 8.64 -43.67 8.20
CA ASP A 5 9.55 -42.80 7.46
C ASP A 5 9.25 -42.85 5.94
N ASP A 6 8.84 -44.01 5.42
CA ASP A 6 8.45 -44.19 4.02
C ASP A 6 7.12 -43.44 3.70
N ASP A 7 6.16 -43.47 4.62
CA ASP A 7 4.88 -42.73 4.48
C ASP A 7 5.08 -41.20 4.48
N ILE A 8 6.05 -40.69 5.26
CA ILE A 8 6.38 -39.26 5.31
C ILE A 8 7.05 -38.83 4.00
N ALA A 9 7.99 -39.62 3.47
CA ALA A 9 8.65 -39.34 2.20
C ALA A 9 7.66 -39.28 1.02
N ASP A 10 6.69 -40.20 0.97
CA ASP A 10 5.64 -40.23 -0.04
C ASP A 10 4.69 -39.00 0.04
N ILE A 11 4.43 -38.50 1.25
CA ILE A 11 3.63 -37.29 1.47
C ILE A 11 4.42 -36.05 1.02
N GLU A 12 5.70 -35.97 1.32
CA GLU A 12 6.57 -34.87 0.90
C GLU A 12 6.72 -34.82 -0.62
N GLU A 13 6.95 -35.95 -1.28
CA GLU A 13 7.08 -36.04 -2.73
C GLU A 13 5.76 -35.69 -3.45
N LYS A 14 4.61 -36.16 -2.93
CA LYS A 14 3.29 -35.76 -3.45
C LYS A 14 3.05 -34.27 -3.28
N ARG A 15 3.44 -33.70 -2.13
CA ARG A 15 3.29 -32.27 -1.85
C ARG A 15 4.18 -31.42 -2.75
N GLU A 16 5.43 -31.81 -2.97
CA GLU A 16 6.34 -31.16 -3.92
C GLU A 16 5.80 -31.23 -5.35
N ASN A 17 5.31 -32.39 -5.78
CA ASN A 17 4.73 -32.56 -7.12
C ASN A 17 3.45 -31.73 -7.32
N ILE A 18 2.60 -31.60 -6.30
CA ILE A 18 1.43 -30.70 -6.31
C ILE A 18 1.87 -29.24 -6.39
N ILE A 19 2.88 -28.84 -5.61
CA ILE A 19 3.42 -27.47 -5.62
C ILE A 19 4.04 -27.13 -6.98
N LYS A 20 4.75 -28.08 -7.60
CA LYS A 20 5.39 -27.92 -8.91
C LYS A 20 4.36 -27.87 -10.05
N SER A 21 3.32 -28.70 -9.96
CA SER A 21 2.17 -28.73 -10.88
C SER A 21 1.37 -27.42 -10.89
N LYS A 22 1.20 -26.77 -9.73
CA LYS A 22 0.47 -25.49 -9.63
C LYS A 22 1.27 -24.27 -10.12
N ARG A 23 2.59 -24.36 -10.32
CA ARG A 23 3.41 -23.24 -10.81
C ARG A 23 3.44 -23.23 -12.33
N LYS A 24 2.65 -22.36 -12.94
CA LYS A 24 2.74 -22.09 -14.38
C LYS A 24 4.13 -21.54 -14.74
N SER A 25 4.66 -22.00 -15.88
CA SER A 25 5.88 -21.44 -16.45
C SER A 25 5.64 -19.98 -16.83
N ARG A 26 6.65 -19.14 -16.58
CA ARG A 26 6.59 -17.71 -16.92
C ARG A 26 6.65 -17.55 -18.45
N PRO A 27 5.67 -16.88 -19.08
CA PRO A 27 5.76 -16.51 -20.49
C PRO A 27 6.93 -15.56 -20.78
N GLU A 28 7.39 -15.54 -22.03
CA GLU A 28 8.43 -14.61 -22.46
C GLU A 28 7.95 -13.15 -22.41
N VAL A 29 6.71 -12.91 -22.86
CA VAL A 29 6.06 -11.59 -22.88
C VAL A 29 4.83 -11.62 -21.98
N LEU A 30 4.67 -10.57 -21.19
CA LEU A 30 3.53 -10.37 -20.30
C LEU A 30 2.83 -9.05 -20.63
N GLU A 31 1.50 -9.07 -20.64
CA GLU A 31 0.71 -7.84 -20.61
C GLU A 31 0.77 -7.24 -19.21
N ALA A 32 0.79 -5.91 -19.12
CA ALA A 32 0.87 -5.22 -17.84
C ALA A 32 0.18 -3.85 -17.85
N LYS A 33 -0.23 -3.42 -16.66
CA LYS A 33 -0.73 -2.08 -16.38
C LYS A 33 0.23 -1.37 -15.45
N VAL A 34 0.45 -0.08 -15.68
CA VAL A 34 1.34 0.76 -14.88
C VAL A 34 0.54 1.87 -14.22
N TYR A 35 0.63 1.95 -12.90
CA TYR A 35 -0.01 2.96 -12.07
C TYR A 35 1.03 3.88 -11.45
N GLN A 36 0.77 5.18 -11.47
CA GLN A 36 1.58 6.16 -10.73
C GLN A 36 0.84 6.56 -9.45
N LEU A 37 1.51 6.40 -8.32
CA LEU A 37 1.02 6.77 -7.00
C LEU A 37 1.80 7.97 -6.46
N ASN A 38 1.11 9.08 -6.28
CA ASN A 38 1.62 10.22 -5.52
C ASN A 38 1.09 10.12 -4.09
N SER A 39 1.99 9.86 -3.13
CA SER A 39 1.64 9.54 -1.75
C SER A 39 2.21 10.58 -0.78
N ALA A 40 1.51 10.84 0.32
CA ALA A 40 1.99 11.74 1.37
C ALA A 40 3.01 11.06 2.33
N PHE A 41 3.22 9.75 2.20
CA PHE A 41 4.13 8.96 3.02
C PHE A 41 5.55 8.87 2.45
N VAL A 42 5.75 9.34 1.21
CA VAL A 42 7.03 9.28 0.50
C VAL A 42 7.26 10.55 -0.32
N ASN A 43 8.54 10.88 -0.55
CA ASN A 43 8.92 12.12 -1.21
C ASN A 43 8.86 12.07 -2.74
N TYR A 44 8.83 10.87 -3.32
CA TYR A 44 8.85 10.65 -4.76
C TYR A 44 7.66 9.80 -5.20
N PRO A 45 7.12 10.00 -6.42
CA PRO A 45 6.10 9.13 -6.97
C PRO A 45 6.55 7.67 -6.98
N VAL A 46 5.61 6.76 -6.70
CA VAL A 46 5.81 5.32 -6.74
C VAL A 46 5.11 4.79 -8.00
N PHE A 47 5.83 4.02 -8.81
CA PHE A 47 5.30 3.37 -9.99
C PHE A 47 5.06 1.90 -9.68
N ILE A 48 3.84 1.43 -9.92
CA ILE A 48 3.41 0.07 -9.67
C ILE A 48 3.02 -0.55 -11.00
N THR A 49 3.81 -1.52 -11.45
CA THR A 49 3.53 -2.29 -12.67
C THR A 49 2.96 -3.64 -12.26
N ILE A 50 1.77 -3.98 -12.75
CA ILE A 50 1.13 -5.27 -12.46
C ILE A 50 0.86 -5.97 -13.79
N SER A 51 1.44 -7.15 -13.94
CA SER A 51 1.28 -8.00 -15.11
C SER A 51 0.26 -9.10 -14.88
N TYR A 52 -0.31 -9.60 -15.96
CA TYR A 52 -1.27 -10.69 -15.94
C TYR A 52 -1.12 -11.60 -17.15
N ILE A 53 -1.66 -12.81 -17.03
CA ILE A 53 -1.78 -13.78 -18.12
C ILE A 53 -3.24 -14.14 -18.35
N LYS A 54 -3.56 -14.56 -19.56
CA LYS A 54 -4.85 -15.14 -19.88
C LYS A 54 -4.80 -16.66 -19.69
N GLU A 55 -5.71 -17.17 -18.87
CA GLU A 55 -5.89 -18.59 -18.60
C GLU A 55 -6.68 -19.27 -19.74
N GLU A 56 -6.66 -20.60 -19.78
CA GLU A 56 -7.33 -21.39 -20.83
C GLU A 56 -8.86 -21.20 -20.83
N ASP A 57 -9.43 -20.98 -19.65
CA ASP A 57 -10.86 -20.67 -19.46
C ASP A 57 -11.22 -19.22 -19.83
N GLY A 58 -10.22 -18.43 -20.26
CA GLY A 58 -10.37 -17.03 -20.64
C GLY A 58 -10.31 -16.04 -19.47
N SER A 59 -10.20 -16.51 -18.22
CA SER A 59 -9.98 -15.64 -17.07
C SER A 59 -8.61 -14.98 -17.12
N LEU A 60 -8.47 -13.82 -16.47
CA LEU A 60 -7.19 -13.13 -16.35
C LEU A 60 -6.63 -13.36 -14.96
N ARG A 61 -5.36 -13.76 -14.90
CA ARG A 61 -4.66 -14.04 -13.65
C ARG A 61 -3.50 -13.07 -13.45
N PRO A 62 -3.40 -12.38 -12.29
CA PRO A 62 -2.21 -11.60 -11.97
C PRO A 62 -0.97 -12.49 -11.93
N PHE A 63 0.18 -11.99 -12.38
CA PHE A 63 1.39 -12.80 -12.53
C PHE A 63 2.59 -12.25 -11.76
N GLU A 64 3.00 -11.01 -12.05
CA GLU A 64 4.11 -10.32 -11.38
C GLU A 64 3.74 -8.86 -11.08
N ILE A 65 4.23 -8.33 -9.97
CA ILE A 65 4.16 -6.92 -9.60
C ILE A 65 5.56 -6.37 -9.41
N PHE A 66 5.78 -5.14 -9.88
CA PHE A 66 7.00 -4.38 -9.67
C PHE A 66 6.66 -3.00 -9.11
N ILE A 67 7.28 -2.67 -7.99
CA ILE A 67 7.15 -1.37 -7.33
C ILE A 67 8.50 -0.66 -7.43
N ASN A 68 8.49 0.55 -7.98
CA ASN A 68 9.71 1.33 -8.15
C ASN A 68 9.48 2.81 -7.85
N SER A 69 10.53 3.51 -7.46
CA SER A 69 10.54 4.94 -7.25
C SER A 69 11.93 5.50 -7.52
N LYS A 70 12.03 6.83 -7.63
CA LYS A 70 13.33 7.52 -7.62
C LYS A 70 13.98 7.50 -6.23
N ASP A 71 13.24 7.12 -5.19
CA ASP A 71 13.77 6.96 -3.84
C ASP A 71 14.61 5.68 -3.70
N LEU A 72 15.92 5.82 -3.82
CA LEU A 72 16.85 4.69 -3.67
C LEU A 72 16.87 4.13 -2.24
N ALA A 73 16.52 4.92 -1.22
CA ALA A 73 16.50 4.45 0.16
C ALA A 73 15.38 3.42 0.40
N LYS A 74 14.30 3.49 -0.40
CA LYS A 74 13.16 2.56 -0.37
C LYS A 74 13.27 1.41 -1.37
N SER A 75 14.28 1.41 -2.24
CA SER A 75 14.44 0.42 -3.32
C SER A 75 14.43 -1.04 -2.83
N ALA A 76 15.10 -1.34 -1.71
CA ALA A 76 15.16 -2.67 -1.14
C ALA A 76 13.79 -3.13 -0.60
N GLU A 77 13.09 -2.25 0.14
CA GLU A 77 11.74 -2.51 0.66
C GLU A 77 10.76 -2.81 -0.49
N TYR A 78 10.77 -1.99 -1.54
CA TYR A 78 9.93 -2.20 -2.73
C TYR A 78 10.27 -3.48 -3.48
N THR A 79 11.56 -3.83 -3.57
CA THR A 79 12.00 -5.09 -4.19
C THR A 79 11.49 -6.30 -3.42
N VAL A 80 11.59 -6.27 -2.08
CA VAL A 80 11.09 -7.36 -1.23
C VAL A 80 9.57 -7.50 -1.37
N LEU A 81 8.83 -6.40 -1.28
CA LEU A 81 7.38 -6.41 -1.42
C LEU A 81 6.94 -6.95 -2.80
N SER A 82 7.60 -6.49 -3.87
CA SER A 82 7.35 -6.95 -5.24
C SER A 82 7.53 -8.46 -5.37
N ARG A 83 8.61 -9.01 -4.78
CA ARG A 83 8.90 -10.46 -4.81
C ARG A 83 7.87 -11.27 -4.05
N LEU A 84 7.49 -10.82 -2.85
CA LEU A 84 6.52 -11.52 -2.01
C LEU A 84 5.14 -11.56 -2.67
N ILE A 85 4.63 -10.43 -3.15
CA ILE A 85 3.33 -10.37 -3.81
C ILE A 85 3.34 -11.15 -5.13
N SER A 86 4.41 -11.05 -5.93
CA SER A 86 4.54 -11.86 -7.15
C SER A 86 4.55 -13.36 -6.87
N GLU A 87 5.15 -13.79 -5.75
CA GLU A 87 5.09 -15.19 -5.34
C GLU A 87 3.67 -15.62 -4.97
N ILE A 88 2.91 -14.75 -4.29
CA ILE A 88 1.50 -15.00 -3.99
C ILE A 88 0.68 -15.11 -5.27
N PHE A 89 0.88 -14.22 -6.25
CA PHE A 89 0.20 -14.28 -7.55
C PHE A 89 0.42 -15.61 -8.27
N ARG A 90 1.66 -16.12 -8.26
CA ARG A 90 2.00 -17.39 -8.89
C ARG A 90 1.44 -18.61 -8.16
N ARG A 91 1.27 -18.56 -6.84
CA ARG A 91 0.85 -19.73 -6.04
C ARG A 91 -0.62 -19.75 -5.68
N SER A 92 -1.24 -18.58 -5.47
CA SER A 92 -2.63 -18.48 -5.04
C SER A 92 -3.59 -18.53 -6.22
N GLU A 93 -4.71 -19.23 -6.04
CA GLU A 93 -5.88 -19.17 -6.93
C GLU A 93 -6.67 -17.88 -6.70
N ASP A 94 -6.69 -17.38 -5.46
CA ASP A 94 -7.31 -16.11 -5.07
C ASP A 94 -6.29 -15.25 -4.29
N PRO A 95 -5.68 -14.24 -4.93
CA PRO A 95 -4.75 -13.32 -4.28
C PRO A 95 -5.43 -12.09 -3.66
N THR A 96 -6.76 -12.02 -3.61
CA THR A 96 -7.48 -10.81 -3.14
C THR A 96 -7.23 -10.48 -1.67
N PHE A 97 -6.90 -11.48 -0.85
CA PHE A 97 -6.60 -11.30 0.57
C PHE A 97 -5.46 -10.31 0.85
N ILE A 98 -4.53 -10.13 -0.09
CA ILE A 98 -3.38 -9.21 0.02
C ILE A 98 -3.86 -7.77 0.28
N ILE A 99 -5.05 -7.41 -0.23
CA ILE A 99 -5.62 -6.07 -0.03
C ILE A 99 -5.79 -5.78 1.47
N GLU A 100 -6.39 -6.70 2.21
CA GLU A 100 -6.65 -6.51 3.64
C GLU A 100 -5.35 -6.58 4.46
N GLU A 101 -4.43 -7.47 4.09
CA GLU A 101 -3.10 -7.54 4.72
C GLU A 101 -2.34 -6.21 4.59
N LEU A 102 -2.33 -5.61 3.40
CA LEU A 102 -1.65 -4.32 3.18
C LEU A 102 -2.36 -3.16 3.88
N ARG A 103 -3.70 -3.14 3.90
CA ARG A 103 -4.49 -2.13 4.62
C ARG A 103 -4.26 -2.17 6.13
N SER A 104 -3.92 -3.34 6.68
CA SER A 104 -3.62 -3.50 8.10
C SER A 104 -2.28 -2.89 8.53
N ILE A 105 -1.39 -2.56 7.58
CA ILE A 105 -0.09 -1.96 7.87
C ILE A 105 -0.27 -0.45 8.09
N HIS A 106 0.19 0.02 9.25
CA HIS A 106 0.10 1.43 9.65
C HIS A 106 1.46 2.10 9.56
N ASP A 107 1.48 3.37 9.15
CA ASP A 107 2.70 4.18 9.21
C ASP A 107 3.02 4.52 10.68
N PRO A 108 4.28 4.37 11.13
CA PRO A 108 4.66 4.66 12.51
C PRO A 108 4.45 6.14 12.89
N ASN A 109 4.45 7.04 11.91
CA ASN A 109 4.19 8.47 12.12
C ASN A 109 2.69 8.81 12.08
N GLY A 110 1.82 7.81 11.93
CA GLY A 110 0.38 7.97 11.77
C GLY A 110 -0.04 8.13 10.31
N GLY A 111 -1.35 8.07 10.07
CA GLY A 111 -1.91 8.18 8.73
C GLY A 111 -2.04 9.62 8.22
N ALA A 112 -2.45 9.75 6.96
CA ALA A 112 -2.67 11.00 6.25
C ALA A 112 -4.13 11.13 5.82
N PHE A 113 -4.64 12.36 5.73
CA PHE A 113 -5.92 12.62 5.08
C PHE A 113 -5.70 13.03 3.63
N LYS A 114 -6.30 12.29 2.69
CA LYS A 114 -6.23 12.55 1.25
C LYS A 114 -7.60 12.28 0.62
N ASP A 115 -8.02 13.19 -0.27
CA ASP A 115 -9.33 13.12 -0.94
C ASP A 115 -10.54 12.91 0.00
N GLY A 116 -10.46 13.48 1.21
CA GLY A 116 -11.50 13.37 2.23
C GLY A 116 -11.55 12.03 2.97
N ARG A 117 -10.55 11.16 2.81
CA ARG A 117 -10.40 9.87 3.50
C ARG A 117 -9.14 9.85 4.35
N TYR A 118 -9.21 9.17 5.50
CA TYR A 118 -8.02 8.78 6.25
C TYR A 118 -7.36 7.56 5.61
N ILE A 119 -6.07 7.67 5.34
CA ILE A 119 -5.21 6.63 4.79
C ILE A 119 -4.17 6.31 5.85
N ALA A 120 -4.06 5.04 6.24
CA ALA A 120 -3.22 4.62 7.36
C ALA A 120 -1.72 4.58 7.03
N SER A 121 -1.35 4.32 5.77
CA SER A 121 0.04 4.17 5.32
C SER A 121 0.14 4.18 3.79
N LEU A 122 1.37 4.20 3.27
CA LEU A 122 1.66 3.94 1.85
C LEU A 122 1.08 2.60 1.38
N TYR A 123 1.14 1.57 2.22
CA TYR A 123 0.67 0.23 1.89
C TYR A 123 -0.85 0.18 1.70
N GLY A 124 -1.60 1.00 2.44
CA GLY A 124 -3.03 1.19 2.20
C GLY A 124 -3.32 1.76 0.80
N GLU A 125 -2.51 2.70 0.30
CA GLU A 125 -2.66 3.21 -1.07
C GLU A 125 -2.24 2.19 -2.13
N ILE A 126 -1.22 1.37 -1.86
CA ILE A 126 -0.85 0.23 -2.72
C ILE A 126 -2.00 -0.78 -2.79
N ALA A 127 -2.67 -1.04 -1.67
CA ALA A 127 -3.85 -1.90 -1.60
C ALA A 127 -5.00 -1.36 -2.46
N ASP A 128 -5.25 -0.06 -2.43
CA ASP A 128 -6.28 0.58 -3.27
C ASP A 128 -5.96 0.44 -4.78
N ILE A 129 -4.68 0.48 -5.17
CA ILE A 129 -4.24 0.20 -6.55
C ILE A 129 -4.46 -1.27 -6.91
N LEU A 130 -4.11 -2.21 -6.01
CA LEU A 130 -4.34 -3.63 -6.22
C LEU A 130 -5.83 -3.96 -6.36
N GLU A 131 -6.69 -3.39 -5.52
CA GLU A 131 -8.15 -3.54 -5.59
C GLU A 131 -8.69 -3.03 -6.92
N THR A 132 -8.19 -1.86 -7.38
CA THR A 132 -8.53 -1.32 -8.70
C THR A 132 -8.11 -2.27 -9.82
N PHE A 133 -6.87 -2.75 -9.79
CA PHE A 133 -6.37 -3.69 -10.78
C PHE A 133 -7.19 -5.00 -10.80
N PHE A 134 -7.48 -5.58 -9.63
CA PHE A 134 -8.28 -6.82 -9.54
C PHE A 134 -9.71 -6.63 -10.04
N TYR A 135 -10.32 -5.47 -9.82
CA TYR A 135 -11.60 -5.14 -10.44
C TYR A 135 -11.49 -5.08 -11.97
N GLU A 136 -10.46 -4.42 -12.49
CA GLU A 136 -10.27 -4.27 -13.93
C GLU A 136 -10.00 -5.58 -14.67
N ILE A 137 -9.38 -6.56 -14.02
CA ILE A 137 -9.15 -7.89 -14.61
C ILE A 137 -10.25 -8.91 -14.25
N GLY A 138 -11.30 -8.49 -13.53
CA GLY A 138 -12.47 -9.30 -13.23
C GLY A 138 -12.34 -10.25 -12.03
N LEU A 139 -11.27 -10.14 -11.22
CA LEU A 139 -11.11 -10.91 -9.98
C LEU A 139 -12.10 -10.45 -8.89
N VAL A 140 -12.39 -9.15 -8.83
CA VAL A 140 -13.32 -8.57 -7.86
C VAL A 140 -14.51 -7.97 -8.60
N LYS A 141 -15.74 -8.28 -8.14
CA LYS A 141 -16.98 -7.82 -8.79
C LYS A 141 -17.39 -6.40 -8.41
N ASN A 142 -17.04 -5.97 -7.20
CA ASN A 142 -17.43 -4.68 -6.68
C ASN A 142 -16.45 -3.62 -7.18
N LYS A 143 -16.97 -2.56 -7.79
CA LYS A 143 -16.16 -1.41 -8.17
C LYS A 143 -15.49 -0.86 -6.90
N PRO A 144 -14.16 -0.59 -6.91
CA PRO A 144 -13.51 0.04 -5.79
C PRO A 144 -14.27 1.32 -5.46
N LYS A 145 -14.56 1.55 -4.18
CA LYS A 145 -15.24 2.77 -3.76
C LYS A 145 -14.30 3.93 -4.12
N PRO A 146 -14.63 4.81 -5.09
CA PRO A 146 -13.84 6.02 -5.30
C PRO A 146 -13.81 6.77 -3.98
N ALA A 147 -12.65 7.32 -3.58
CA ALA A 147 -12.37 7.95 -2.28
C ALA A 147 -13.63 8.49 -1.59
N GLN A 148 -14.34 7.61 -0.89
CA GLN A 148 -15.58 7.97 -0.21
C GLN A 148 -15.17 8.45 1.15
N LYS A 149 -15.62 9.66 1.50
CA LYS A 149 -15.53 10.26 2.83
C LYS A 149 -15.87 9.22 3.88
N VAL A 150 -14.86 8.65 4.51
CA VAL A 150 -15.08 7.87 5.71
C VAL A 150 -15.04 8.87 6.84
N LEU A 151 -16.23 9.25 7.31
CA LEU A 151 -16.40 10.01 8.54
C LEU A 151 -16.05 9.07 9.70
N PHE A 152 -14.76 8.84 9.95
CA PHE A 152 -14.33 8.19 11.17
C PHE A 152 -14.40 9.22 12.30
N ALA A 153 -15.43 9.08 13.14
CA ALA A 153 -15.48 9.68 14.46
C ALA A 153 -14.38 9.04 15.31
N PHE A 154 -13.19 9.64 15.32
CA PHE A 154 -12.21 9.33 16.35
C PHE A 154 -12.74 9.87 17.67
N ALA A 155 -13.20 8.99 18.54
CA ALA A 155 -13.30 9.27 19.96
C ALA A 155 -11.89 9.57 20.46
N ALA A 156 -11.58 10.86 20.62
CA ALA A 156 -10.34 11.29 21.25
C ALA A 156 -10.27 10.70 22.67
N PRO A 157 -9.12 10.15 23.11
CA PRO A 157 -8.95 9.83 24.52
C PRO A 157 -8.98 11.15 25.29
N ASN A 158 -10.01 11.31 26.11
CA ASN A 158 -10.10 12.35 27.13
C ASN A 158 -8.90 12.22 28.05
N ASN A 159 -7.86 13.01 27.79
CA ASN A 159 -6.89 13.36 28.82
C ASN A 159 -6.94 14.87 29.01
N GLY A 160 -7.89 15.27 29.84
CA GLY A 160 -8.06 16.64 30.29
C GLY A 160 -6.83 17.09 31.08
N LYS A 161 -5.89 17.73 30.39
CA LYS A 161 -5.06 18.78 30.98
C LYS A 161 -5.36 20.08 30.25
N LYS A 162 -6.25 20.88 30.85
CA LYS A 162 -6.45 22.28 30.49
C LYS A 162 -5.12 23.01 30.70
N VAL A 163 -4.47 23.42 29.61
CA VAL A 163 -3.55 24.55 29.64
C VAL A 163 -4.33 25.73 29.07
N GLN A 164 -4.74 26.63 29.95
CA GLN A 164 -5.27 27.93 29.59
C GLN A 164 -4.10 28.85 29.22
N GLY A 165 -4.20 29.54 28.09
CA GLY A 165 -3.50 30.81 27.86
C GLY A 165 -2.88 30.97 26.48
N GLY A 166 -3.51 31.79 25.63
CA GLY A 166 -2.82 32.50 24.55
C GLY A 166 -3.51 32.46 23.18
N ASN A 167 -4.22 33.54 22.85
CA ASN A 167 -4.74 33.91 21.52
C ASN A 167 -3.99 33.31 20.32
N GLY A 168 -4.69 32.54 19.48
CA GLY A 168 -4.16 32.14 18.18
C GLY A 168 -4.84 30.98 17.48
N ASP A 169 -6.17 30.85 17.55
CA ASP A 169 -6.93 29.86 16.78
C ASP A 169 -7.01 30.26 15.29
N ALA A 170 -5.85 30.35 14.63
CA ALA A 170 -5.76 30.33 13.18
C ALA A 170 -5.67 28.86 12.77
N HIS A 171 -6.62 28.38 11.97
CA HIS A 171 -6.61 27.05 11.36
C HIS A 171 -5.24 26.78 10.68
N LEU A 172 -4.33 26.12 11.40
CA LEU A 172 -3.03 25.72 10.87
C LEU A 172 -3.26 24.78 9.69
N LYS A 173 -2.63 25.09 8.56
CA LYS A 173 -2.70 24.28 7.34
C LYS A 173 -1.77 23.08 7.48
N ILE A 174 -1.92 22.11 6.57
CA ILE A 174 -1.04 20.95 6.51
C ILE A 174 0.29 21.39 5.89
N CYS A 175 1.40 21.12 6.59
CA CYS A 175 2.74 21.40 6.10
C CYS A 175 3.10 20.42 4.97
N PRO A 176 3.54 20.89 3.79
CA PRO A 176 3.87 19.99 2.68
C PRO A 176 5.16 19.17 2.91
N ALA A 177 5.96 19.50 3.92
CA ALA A 177 7.21 18.80 4.21
C ALA A 177 7.07 17.71 5.28
N CYS A 178 6.33 17.96 6.37
CA CYS A 178 6.12 16.97 7.44
C CYS A 178 4.69 16.44 7.53
N ASN A 179 3.78 16.91 6.68
CA ASN A 179 2.38 16.49 6.60
C ASN A 179 1.57 16.64 7.90
N GLN A 180 2.05 17.44 8.85
CA GLN A 180 1.33 17.76 10.08
C GLN A 180 0.57 19.09 9.95
N ARG A 181 -0.47 19.29 10.76
CA ARG A 181 -1.21 20.57 10.88
C ARG A 181 -0.42 21.61 11.67
N THR A 182 0.73 21.97 11.12
CA THR A 182 1.71 22.86 11.74
C THR A 182 2.10 24.01 10.81
N LEU A 183 1.45 24.14 9.65
CA LEU A 183 1.76 25.21 8.71
C LEU A 183 1.02 26.49 9.08
N LYS A 184 1.80 27.52 9.41
CA LYS A 184 1.33 28.86 9.74
C LYS A 184 1.68 29.82 8.60
N VAL A 185 0.80 30.78 8.33
CA VAL A 185 1.06 31.85 7.36
C VAL A 185 1.21 33.16 8.12
N GLU A 186 2.39 33.78 8.01
CA GLU A 186 2.66 35.09 8.60
C GLU A 186 3.43 35.95 7.60
N ASN A 187 2.96 37.20 7.40
CA ASN A 187 3.62 38.19 6.53
C ASN A 187 3.91 37.72 5.09
N GLY A 188 3.03 36.89 4.51
CA GLY A 188 3.24 36.34 3.15
C GLY A 188 4.19 35.13 3.08
N CYS A 189 4.74 34.70 4.21
CA CYS A 189 5.54 33.50 4.33
C CYS A 189 4.75 32.36 4.99
N THR A 190 4.91 31.16 4.45
CA THR A 190 4.43 29.90 5.02
C THR A 190 5.55 29.23 5.82
N THR A 191 5.34 29.02 7.12
CA THR A 191 6.35 28.44 8.02
C THR A 191 5.74 27.30 8.83
N CYS A 192 6.48 26.20 8.96
CA CYS A 192 6.09 25.07 9.79
C CYS A 192 6.53 25.29 11.23
N ILE A 193 5.59 25.22 12.18
CA ILE A 193 5.87 25.38 13.61
C ILE A 193 6.34 24.07 14.28
N ASN A 194 6.42 22.97 13.53
CA ASN A 194 7.02 21.74 14.04
C ASN A 194 8.55 21.94 14.14
N PRO A 195 9.15 21.87 15.35
CA PRO A 195 10.58 22.11 15.55
C PRO A 195 11.47 21.13 14.78
N ASP A 196 10.99 19.94 14.44
CA ASP A 196 11.75 18.92 13.71
C ASP A 196 11.64 19.04 12.18
N CYS A 197 10.79 19.95 11.66
CA CYS A 197 10.52 20.06 10.23
C CYS A 197 11.30 21.18 9.53
N GLY A 198 11.36 22.38 10.13
CA GLY A 198 12.11 23.52 9.57
C GLY A 198 11.60 24.08 8.23
N TYR A 199 10.45 23.66 7.72
CA TYR A 199 9.91 24.13 6.44
C TYR A 199 9.52 25.62 6.47
N SER A 200 9.98 26.38 5.48
CA SER A 200 9.69 27.80 5.27
C SER A 200 9.65 28.10 3.77
N LYS A 201 8.65 28.88 3.32
CA LYS A 201 8.54 29.38 1.95
C LYS A 201 7.81 30.73 1.93
N CYS A 202 8.47 31.76 1.42
CA CYS A 202 7.89 33.08 1.17
C CYS A 202 7.56 33.25 -0.32
N GLU A 203 6.45 33.92 -0.62
CA GLU A 203 6.13 34.40 -1.97
C GLU A 203 6.74 35.78 -2.24
#